data_AF-A0A1F8VPS0-F1
#
_entry.id   AF-A0A1F8VPS0-F1
#
_cell.length_a   1.000
_cell.length_b   1.000
_cell.length_c   1.000
_cell.angle_alpha   90.00
_cell.angle_beta   90.00
_cell.angle_gamma   90.00
#
_symmetry.space_group_name_H-M   'P 1'
#
loop_
_entity.id
_entity.type
_entity.pdbx_description
1 polymer ?
#
loop_
_entity_poly.entity_id
_entity_poly.type
_entity_poly.pdbx_seq_one_letter_code
_entity_poly.pdbx_strand_id
1 'polypeptide(L)'
;MVFLVVGALVAVASWFFWPRGEALTEALKPLIDQSNTEPSRVATAILSNYHETRTNASAWSGLYWGFTFLAAALGALAGLILKFEFILKNEAVKKDVAAIFSVTAALLIVISTSGDFQRKWQANRIAAAELERTGYELLEKNGADARSYFAVIARILHNRHVTVLGSTEQKPVAAEPDKPK
;
A
#
# COMPACT_ATOMS: atom_id res chain seq x y z
N MET A 1 -22.93 -8.85 -16.61
CA MET A 1 -21.89 -9.49 -15.77
C MET A 1 -20.50 -9.21 -16.33
N VAL A 2 -20.19 -9.61 -17.57
CA VAL A 2 -18.87 -9.37 -18.21
C VAL A 2 -18.48 -7.89 -18.27
N PHE A 3 -19.39 -6.99 -18.66
CA PHE A 3 -19.10 -5.55 -18.71
C PHE A 3 -18.77 -4.91 -17.34
N LEU A 4 -19.35 -5.42 -16.25
CA LEU A 4 -19.03 -4.96 -14.90
C LEU A 4 -17.65 -5.44 -14.46
N VAL A 5 -17.30 -6.68 -14.79
CA VAL A 5 -15.98 -7.25 -14.52
C VAL A 5 -14.90 -6.52 -15.33
N VAL A 6 -15.14 -6.30 -16.63
CA VAL A 6 -14.22 -5.55 -17.50
C VAL A 6 -14.08 -4.10 -17.03
N GLY A 7 -15.19 -3.43 -16.68
CA GLY A 7 -15.15 -2.07 -16.15
C GLY A 7 -14.36 -1.97 -14.83
N ALA A 8 -14.54 -2.94 -13.92
CA ALA A 8 -13.77 -3.03 -12.69
C ALA A 8 -12.28 -3.27 -12.95
N LEU A 9 -11.94 -4.16 -13.89
CA LEU A 9 -10.55 -4.41 -14.28
C LEU A 9 -9.88 -3.18 -14.92
N VAL A 10 -10.61 -2.42 -15.74
CA VAL A 10 -10.11 -1.17 -16.34
C VAL A 10 -9.95 -0.08 -15.27
N ALA A 11 -10.87 0.02 -14.31
CA ALA A 11 -10.75 0.94 -13.18
C ALA A 11 -9.54 0.60 -12.29
N VAL A 12 -9.31 -0.69 -12.02
CA VAL A 12 -8.13 -1.17 -11.29
C VAL A 12 -6.86 -0.87 -12.07
N ALA A 13 -6.83 -1.18 -13.37
CA ALA A 13 -5.67 -0.92 -14.23
C ALA A 13 -5.35 0.58 -14.28
N SER A 14 -6.34 1.44 -14.53
CA SER A 14 -6.15 2.90 -14.59
C SER A 14 -5.71 3.50 -13.25
N TRP A 15 -6.11 2.92 -12.11
CA TRP A 15 -5.61 3.32 -10.79
C TRP A 15 -4.10 3.14 -10.63
N PHE A 16 -3.53 2.08 -11.23
CA PHE A 16 -2.09 1.85 -11.24
C PHE A 16 -1.30 2.84 -12.12
N PHE A 17 -1.95 3.42 -13.13
CA PHE A 17 -1.29 4.34 -14.09
C PHE A 17 -1.46 5.83 -13.76
N TRP A 18 -2.12 6.19 -12.65
CA TRP A 18 -2.31 7.59 -12.32
C TRP A 18 -1.00 8.23 -11.85
N PRO A 19 -0.50 9.30 -12.51
CA PRO A 19 0.76 9.94 -12.14
C PRO A 19 0.65 10.54 -10.73
N ARG A 20 1.60 10.17 -9.85
CA ARG A 20 1.60 10.59 -8.44
C ARG A 20 2.99 11.06 -8.03
N GLY A 21 3.14 12.38 -7.85
CA GLY A 21 4.28 12.98 -7.16
C GLY A 21 5.56 13.08 -7.99
N GLU A 22 5.49 13.83 -9.10
CA GLU A 22 6.64 14.11 -9.97
C GLU A 22 7.57 15.21 -9.44
N ALA A 23 7.13 16.01 -8.44
CA ALA A 23 7.88 17.15 -7.93
C ALA A 23 9.28 16.76 -7.41
N LEU A 24 9.37 15.69 -6.62
CA LEU A 24 10.66 15.21 -6.11
C LEU A 24 11.55 14.64 -7.22
N THR A 25 10.94 13.94 -8.20
CA THR A 25 11.64 13.41 -9.38
C THR A 25 12.31 14.54 -10.16
N GLU A 26 11.55 15.58 -10.49
CA GLU A 26 12.06 16.74 -11.23
C GLU A 26 13.09 17.53 -10.41
N ALA A 27 12.89 17.65 -9.09
CA ALA A 27 13.82 18.35 -8.21
C ALA A 27 15.17 17.63 -8.06
N LEU A 28 15.18 16.29 -7.99
CA LEU A 28 16.41 15.48 -7.86
C LEU A 28 17.13 15.23 -9.19
N LYS A 29 16.43 15.34 -10.32
CA LYS A 29 16.97 15.16 -11.68
C LYS A 29 18.33 15.82 -11.93
N PRO A 30 18.55 17.12 -11.64
CA PRO A 30 19.86 17.74 -11.85
C PRO A 30 20.99 17.15 -11.00
N LEU A 31 20.66 16.58 -9.83
CA LEU A 31 21.63 15.91 -8.96
C LEU A 31 21.92 14.49 -9.46
N ILE A 32 20.92 13.81 -10.02
CA ILE A 32 21.04 12.46 -10.58
C ILE A 32 21.85 12.48 -11.88
N ASP A 33 21.59 13.44 -12.75
CA ASP A 33 22.25 13.60 -14.06
C ASP A 33 23.75 13.90 -13.94
N GLN A 34 24.21 14.35 -12.78
CA GLN A 34 25.63 14.43 -12.40
C GLN A 34 26.20 13.03 -12.13
N SER A 35 26.31 12.24 -13.20
CA SER A 35 26.70 10.84 -13.17
C SER A 35 28.01 10.58 -12.40
N ASN A 36 28.00 9.55 -11.54
CA ASN A 36 29.13 9.07 -10.72
C ASN A 36 29.54 9.87 -9.47
N THR A 37 28.74 10.85 -9.03
CA THR A 37 28.98 11.54 -7.76
C THR A 37 28.28 10.82 -6.59
N GLU A 38 28.81 10.93 -5.36
CA GLU A 38 28.12 10.42 -4.16
C GLU A 38 26.69 11.00 -4.00
N PRO A 39 26.45 12.32 -4.21
CA PRO A 39 25.11 12.90 -4.24
C PRO A 39 24.16 12.25 -5.25
N SER A 40 24.62 11.95 -6.47
CA SER A 40 23.81 11.29 -7.50
C SER A 40 23.35 9.89 -7.05
N ARG A 41 24.23 9.11 -6.41
CA ARG A 41 23.88 7.78 -5.88
C ARG A 41 22.84 7.87 -4.77
N VAL A 42 22.98 8.84 -3.89
CA VAL A 42 22.06 9.06 -2.77
C VAL A 42 20.71 9.57 -3.27
N ALA A 43 20.70 10.53 -4.19
CA ALA A 43 19.48 11.01 -4.83
C ALA A 43 18.74 9.88 -5.55
N THR A 44 19.45 9.02 -6.28
CA THR A 44 18.88 7.83 -6.93
C THR A 44 18.29 6.86 -5.90
N ALA A 45 19.00 6.61 -4.79
CA ALA A 45 18.51 5.75 -3.72
C ALA A 45 17.24 6.31 -3.06
N ILE A 46 17.20 7.62 -2.75
CA ILE A 46 16.02 8.29 -2.19
C ILE A 46 14.85 8.16 -3.17
N LEU A 47 15.08 8.50 -4.44
CA LEU A 47 14.02 8.53 -5.45
C LEU A 47 13.45 7.14 -5.74
N SER A 48 14.31 6.13 -5.87
CA SER A 48 13.88 4.74 -6.09
C SER A 48 13.02 4.22 -4.92
N ASN A 49 13.49 4.43 -3.68
CA ASN A 49 12.73 4.01 -2.49
C ASN A 49 11.43 4.82 -2.31
N TYR A 50 11.42 6.10 -2.68
CA TYR A 50 10.23 6.93 -2.65
C TYR A 50 9.17 6.40 -3.61
N HIS A 51 9.55 6.06 -4.84
CA HIS A 51 8.63 5.47 -5.82
C HIS A 51 8.11 4.10 -5.38
N GLU A 52 8.98 3.25 -4.84
CA GLU A 52 8.58 1.93 -4.32
C GLU A 52 7.57 2.08 -3.18
N THR A 53 7.88 2.90 -2.17
CA THR A 53 7.00 3.12 -1.01
C THR A 53 5.66 3.71 -1.42
N ARG A 54 5.65 4.68 -2.34
CA ARG A 54 4.42 5.32 -2.80
C ARG A 54 3.56 4.41 -3.68
N THR A 55 4.18 3.61 -4.53
CA THR A 55 3.50 2.58 -5.33
C THR A 55 2.87 1.55 -4.41
N ASN A 56 3.63 1.03 -3.45
CA ASN A 56 3.14 0.07 -2.46
C ASN A 56 1.98 0.64 -1.64
N ALA A 57 2.07 1.90 -1.18
CA ALA A 57 0.95 2.56 -0.49
C ALA A 57 -0.31 2.55 -1.36
N SER A 58 -0.19 2.91 -2.64
CA SER A 58 -1.34 2.94 -3.56
C SER A 58 -1.94 1.55 -3.80
N ALA A 59 -1.11 0.51 -3.90
CA ALA A 59 -1.52 -0.87 -4.08
C ALA A 59 -2.30 -1.37 -2.86
N TRP A 60 -1.80 -1.09 -1.64
CA TRP A 60 -2.51 -1.45 -0.40
C TRP A 60 -3.84 -0.71 -0.25
N SER A 61 -3.91 0.57 -0.63
CA SER A 61 -5.20 1.29 -0.70
C SER A 61 -6.15 0.64 -1.70
N GLY A 62 -5.66 0.30 -2.88
CA GLY A 62 -6.45 -0.31 -3.95
C GLY A 62 -7.01 -1.67 -3.54
N LEU A 63 -6.20 -2.50 -2.87
CA LEU A 63 -6.65 -3.78 -2.33
C LEU A 63 -7.70 -3.61 -1.23
N TYR A 64 -7.46 -2.72 -0.25
CA TYR A 64 -8.38 -2.51 0.85
C TYR A 64 -9.75 -1.99 0.39
N TRP A 65 -9.76 -0.89 -0.39
CA TRP A 65 -11.00 -0.32 -0.90
C TRP A 65 -11.63 -1.20 -1.97
N GLY A 66 -10.81 -1.84 -2.81
CA GLY A 66 -11.25 -2.77 -3.84
C GLY A 66 -12.01 -3.96 -3.25
N PHE A 67 -11.45 -4.63 -2.24
CA PHE A 67 -12.14 -5.74 -1.56
C PHE A 67 -13.39 -5.28 -0.82
N THR A 68 -13.34 -4.12 -0.16
CA THR A 68 -14.49 -3.58 0.56
C THR A 68 -15.66 -3.25 -0.38
N PHE A 69 -15.40 -2.51 -1.47
CA PHE A 69 -16.44 -2.15 -2.44
C PHE A 69 -16.91 -3.36 -3.25
N LEU A 70 -16.01 -4.27 -3.63
CA LEU A 70 -16.38 -5.48 -4.35
C LEU A 70 -17.25 -6.39 -3.47
N ALA A 71 -16.92 -6.54 -2.18
CA ALA A 71 -17.75 -7.30 -1.26
C ALA A 71 -19.15 -6.68 -1.12
N ALA A 72 -19.25 -5.36 -0.97
CA ALA A 72 -20.53 -4.67 -0.91
C ALA A 72 -21.35 -4.86 -2.19
N ALA A 73 -20.71 -4.76 -3.36
CA ALA A 73 -21.35 -4.98 -4.65
C ALA A 73 -21.83 -6.44 -4.80
N LEU A 74 -21.02 -7.43 -4.44
CA LEU A 74 -21.38 -8.84 -4.49
C LEU A 74 -22.53 -9.15 -3.52
N GLY A 75 -22.52 -8.60 -2.31
CA GLY A 75 -23.60 -8.74 -1.34
C GLY A 75 -24.92 -8.15 -1.85
N ALA A 76 -24.87 -6.95 -2.43
CA ALA A 76 -26.04 -6.32 -3.05
C ALA A 76 -26.57 -7.15 -4.24
N LEU A 77 -25.68 -7.67 -5.09
CA LEU A 77 -26.04 -8.51 -6.22
C LEU A 77 -26.66 -9.85 -5.78
N ALA A 78 -26.19 -10.45 -4.68
CA ALA A 78 -26.78 -11.67 -4.14
C ALA A 78 -28.27 -11.47 -3.81
N GLY A 79 -28.61 -10.38 -3.11
CA GLY A 79 -30.01 -10.04 -2.81
C GLY A 79 -30.83 -9.70 -4.07
N LEU A 80 -30.19 -9.04 -5.04
CA LEU A 80 -30.83 -8.65 -6.30
C LEU A 80 -31.19 -9.86 -7.18
N ILE A 81 -30.31 -10.86 -7.25
CA ILE A 81 -30.50 -12.10 -8.01
C ILE A 81 -31.68 -12.90 -7.48
N LEU A 82 -31.88 -12.92 -6.15
CA LEU A 82 -33.05 -13.56 -5.55
C LEU A 82 -34.36 -12.89 -6.02
N LYS A 83 -34.35 -11.56 -6.17
CA LYS A 83 -35.55 -10.75 -6.43
C LYS A 83 -35.92 -10.62 -7.93
N PHE A 84 -34.97 -10.70 -8.86
CA PHE A 84 -35.29 -10.58 -10.29
C PHE A 84 -35.56 -11.94 -10.94
N GLU A 85 -36.83 -12.20 -11.28
CA GLU A 85 -37.26 -13.40 -12.01
C GLU A 85 -36.85 -13.40 -13.49
N PHE A 86 -36.51 -12.23 -14.04
CA PHE A 86 -36.18 -12.08 -15.46
C PHE A 86 -34.78 -12.61 -15.82
N ILE A 87 -33.87 -12.74 -14.85
CA ILE A 87 -32.45 -13.07 -15.09
C ILE A 87 -32.20 -14.58 -15.02
N LEU A 88 -32.84 -15.29 -14.08
CA LEU A 88 -32.73 -16.75 -13.90
C LEU A 88 -34.09 -17.33 -13.54
N LYS A 89 -34.66 -18.15 -14.44
CA LYS A 89 -35.95 -18.80 -14.25
C LYS A 89 -35.90 -20.04 -13.35
N ASN A 90 -34.71 -20.65 -13.21
CA ASN A 90 -34.52 -21.82 -12.36
C ASN A 90 -34.22 -21.39 -10.90
N GLU A 91 -35.15 -21.70 -10.00
CA GLU A 91 -35.08 -21.46 -8.55
C GLU A 91 -33.80 -22.00 -7.89
N ALA A 92 -33.36 -23.20 -8.27
CA ALA A 92 -32.18 -23.84 -7.66
C ALA A 92 -30.91 -23.09 -8.05
N VAL A 93 -30.72 -22.84 -9.34
CA VAL A 93 -29.55 -22.11 -9.87
C VAL A 93 -29.48 -20.69 -9.30
N LYS A 94 -30.63 -20.03 -9.15
CA LYS A 94 -30.72 -18.69 -8.57
C LYS A 94 -30.19 -18.66 -7.12
N LYS A 95 -30.56 -19.65 -6.31
CA LYS A 95 -30.12 -19.77 -4.91
C LYS A 95 -28.62 -20.07 -4.83
N ASP A 96 -28.12 -20.97 -5.66
CA ASP A 96 -26.70 -21.32 -5.69
C ASP A 96 -25.82 -20.12 -6.09
N VAL A 97 -26.24 -19.37 -7.13
CA VAL A 97 -25.51 -18.16 -7.55
C VAL A 97 -25.53 -17.09 -6.46
N ALA A 98 -26.67 -16.84 -5.83
CA ALA A 98 -26.76 -15.89 -4.72
C ALA A 98 -25.86 -16.31 -3.54
N ALA A 99 -25.81 -17.61 -3.22
CA ALA A 99 -24.94 -18.15 -2.18
C ALA A 99 -23.46 -17.94 -2.50
N ILE A 100 -23.02 -18.21 -3.73
CA ILE A 100 -21.62 -17.99 -4.15
C ILE A 100 -21.24 -16.51 -4.00
N PHE A 101 -22.11 -15.59 -4.41
CA PHE A 101 -21.88 -14.16 -4.26
C PHE A 101 -21.77 -13.74 -2.80
N SER A 102 -22.67 -14.24 -1.95
CA SER A 102 -22.67 -13.96 -0.51
C SER A 102 -21.41 -14.50 0.19
N VAL A 103 -21.01 -15.74 -0.11
CA VAL A 103 -19.80 -16.35 0.46
C VAL A 103 -18.54 -15.63 -0.01
N THR A 104 -18.47 -15.27 -1.30
CA THR A 104 -17.34 -14.50 -1.85
C THR A 104 -17.24 -13.13 -1.20
N ALA A 105 -18.37 -12.43 -1.01
CA ALA A 105 -18.40 -11.16 -0.29
C ALA A 105 -17.88 -11.29 1.14
N ALA A 106 -18.33 -12.32 1.87
CA ALA A 106 -17.86 -12.59 3.23
C ALA A 106 -16.34 -12.87 3.27
N LEU A 107 -15.82 -13.68 2.35
CA LEU A 107 -14.38 -13.96 2.24
C LEU A 107 -13.57 -12.69 1.96
N LEU A 108 -14.02 -11.83 1.05
CA LEU A 108 -13.35 -10.56 0.74
C LEU A 108 -13.30 -9.63 1.95
N ILE A 109 -14.38 -9.57 2.75
CA ILE A 109 -14.40 -8.79 3.99
C ILE A 109 -13.37 -9.36 4.97
N VAL A 110 -13.38 -10.67 5.21
CA VAL A 110 -12.44 -11.33 6.13
C VAL A 110 -10.99 -11.07 5.72
N ILE A 111 -10.65 -11.24 4.44
CA ILE A 111 -9.31 -10.98 3.91
C ILE A 111 -8.94 -9.50 4.09
N SER A 112 -9.86 -8.58 3.81
CA SER A 112 -9.65 -7.14 3.98
C SER A 112 -9.35 -6.75 5.43
N THR A 113 -10.09 -7.33 6.39
CA THR A 113 -9.89 -7.05 7.83
C THR A 113 -8.69 -7.77 8.43
N SER A 114 -8.40 -9.02 8.05
CA SER A 114 -7.29 -9.80 8.62
C SER A 114 -5.93 -9.44 8.05
N GLY A 115 -5.88 -8.90 6.83
CA GLY A 115 -4.63 -8.55 6.14
C GLY A 115 -3.90 -7.32 6.67
N ASP A 116 -4.50 -6.59 7.63
CA ASP A 116 -4.07 -5.29 8.17
C ASP A 116 -3.50 -4.35 7.09
N PHE A 117 -4.27 -4.18 6.01
CA PHE A 117 -3.89 -3.35 4.88
C PHE A 117 -3.76 -1.88 5.27
N GLN A 118 -4.50 -1.44 6.30
CA GLN A 118 -4.43 -0.09 6.82
C GLN A 118 -3.06 0.21 7.42
N ARG A 119 -2.53 -0.67 8.27
CA ARG A 119 -1.17 -0.50 8.83
C ARG A 119 -0.10 -0.49 7.74
N LYS A 120 -0.20 -1.42 6.78
CA LYS A 120 0.74 -1.49 5.63
C LYS A 120 0.68 -0.22 4.78
N TRP A 121 -0.52 0.30 4.54
CA TRP A 121 -0.73 1.56 3.83
C TRP A 121 -0.12 2.75 4.58
N GLN A 122 -0.38 2.88 5.89
CA GLN A 122 0.16 3.96 6.73
C GLN A 122 1.70 3.93 6.76
N ALA A 123 2.28 2.75 6.99
CA ALA A 123 3.74 2.56 7.03
C ALA A 123 4.42 3.02 5.73
N ASN A 124 3.84 2.67 4.58
CA ASN A 124 4.37 3.08 3.28
C ASN A 124 4.19 4.59 3.03
N ARG A 125 3.08 5.20 3.46
CA ARG A 125 2.87 6.65 3.33
C ARG A 125 3.82 7.48 4.19
N ILE A 126 4.05 7.05 5.42
CA ILE A 126 4.98 7.72 6.34
C ILE A 126 6.39 7.63 5.78
N ALA A 127 6.83 6.43 5.37
CA ALA A 127 8.15 6.25 4.77
C ALA A 127 8.33 7.07 3.48
N ALA A 128 7.31 7.16 2.62
CA ALA A 128 7.36 8.01 1.43
C ALA A 128 7.52 9.50 1.78
N ALA A 129 6.78 9.99 2.78
CA ALA A 129 6.91 11.39 3.23
C ALA A 129 8.28 11.67 3.86
N GLU A 130 8.83 10.72 4.62
CA GLU A 130 10.18 10.85 5.20
C GLU A 130 11.27 10.86 4.11
N LEU A 131 11.15 10.00 3.10
CA LEU A 131 12.07 9.98 1.95
C LEU A 131 11.97 11.26 1.12
N GLU A 132 10.77 11.77 0.90
CA GLU A 132 10.55 13.04 0.22
C GLU A 132 11.21 14.21 0.97
N ARG A 133 10.99 14.29 2.29
CA ARG A 133 11.65 15.27 3.16
C ARG A 133 13.18 15.15 3.08
N THR A 134 13.70 13.92 3.13
CA THR A 134 15.14 13.64 3.04
C THR A 134 15.71 14.07 1.69
N GLY A 135 14.96 13.89 0.60
CA GLY A 135 15.35 14.36 -0.73
C GLY A 135 15.43 15.88 -0.81
N TYR A 136 14.49 16.60 -0.21
CA TYR A 136 14.57 18.06 -0.14
C TYR A 136 15.73 18.54 0.75
N GLU A 137 16.02 17.88 1.87
CA GLU A 137 17.20 18.20 2.70
C GLU A 137 18.52 17.98 1.94
N LEU A 138 18.61 16.93 1.11
CA LEU A 138 19.77 16.70 0.24
C LEU A 138 19.95 17.85 -0.76
N LEU A 139 18.85 18.32 -1.35
CA LEU A 139 18.86 19.44 -2.30
C LEU A 139 19.22 20.76 -1.61
N GLU A 140 18.66 21.03 -0.43
CA GLU A 140 18.98 22.23 0.36
C GLU A 140 20.48 22.35 0.66
N LYS A 141 21.13 21.22 0.94
CA LYS A 141 22.57 21.16 1.19
C LYS A 141 23.42 21.04 -0.08
N ASN A 142 22.82 21.13 -1.27
CA ASN A 142 23.50 20.92 -2.56
C ASN A 142 24.31 19.60 -2.63
N GLY A 143 23.80 18.54 -1.99
CA GLY A 143 24.50 17.25 -1.94
C GLY A 143 25.68 17.19 -0.96
N ALA A 144 25.91 18.21 -0.13
CA ALA A 144 26.95 18.15 0.90
C ALA A 144 26.66 17.01 1.90
N ASP A 145 27.72 16.28 2.27
CA ASP A 145 27.65 15.12 3.16
C ASP A 145 26.63 14.05 2.70
N ALA A 146 26.52 13.85 1.38
CA ALA A 146 25.58 12.88 0.78
C ALA A 146 25.64 11.49 1.44
N ARG A 147 26.84 11.03 1.82
CA ARG A 147 27.05 9.70 2.39
C ARG A 147 26.30 9.47 3.71
N SER A 148 26.11 10.50 4.54
CA SER A 148 25.40 10.37 5.82
C SER A 148 23.91 10.05 5.62
N TYR A 149 23.32 10.46 4.49
CA TYR A 149 21.93 10.17 4.14
C TYR A 149 21.65 8.68 3.92
N PHE A 150 22.64 7.84 3.60
CA PHE A 150 22.41 6.39 3.53
C PHE A 150 21.97 5.80 4.87
N ALA A 151 22.49 6.30 5.98
CA ALA A 151 22.07 5.87 7.32
C ALA A 151 20.62 6.33 7.61
N VAL A 152 20.21 7.48 7.09
CA VAL A 152 18.83 7.98 7.18
C VAL A 152 17.89 7.10 6.36
N ILE A 153 18.23 6.81 5.10
CA ILE A 153 17.45 5.91 4.23
C ILE A 153 17.30 4.54 4.87
N ALA A 154 18.39 3.94 5.37
CA ALA A 154 18.36 2.64 6.01
C ALA A 154 17.41 2.61 7.22
N ARG A 155 17.42 3.67 8.03
CA ARG A 155 16.51 3.81 9.18
C ARG A 155 15.05 3.90 8.75
N ILE A 156 14.73 4.71 7.75
CA ILE A 156 13.37 4.84 7.22
C ILE A 156 12.85 3.49 6.72
N LEU A 157 13.67 2.77 5.94
CA LEU A 157 13.31 1.45 5.41
C LEU A 157 13.15 0.40 6.50
N HIS A 158 14.01 0.42 7.52
CA HIS A 158 13.89 -0.45 8.68
C HIS A 158 12.59 -0.20 9.45
N ASN A 159 12.29 1.06 9.77
CA ASN A 159 11.06 1.45 10.47
C ASN A 159 9.81 1.05 9.68
N ARG A 160 9.82 1.28 8.36
CA ARG A 160 8.77 0.80 7.44
C ARG A 160 8.59 -0.71 7.57
N HIS A 161 9.67 -1.47 7.49
CA HIS A 161 9.63 -2.93 7.50
C HIS A 161 9.06 -3.48 8.81
N VAL A 162 9.54 -2.99 9.95
CA VAL A 162 9.04 -3.39 11.28
C VAL A 162 7.55 -3.07 11.42
N THR A 163 7.13 -1.88 11.00
CA THR A 163 5.72 -1.47 11.05
C THR A 163 4.83 -2.33 10.14
N VAL A 164 5.30 -2.68 8.94
CA VAL A 164 4.59 -3.55 7.99
C VAL A 164 4.40 -4.95 8.59
N LEU A 165 5.47 -5.53 9.16
CA LEU A 165 5.42 -6.83 9.80
C LEU A 165 4.48 -6.83 11.02
N GLY A 166 4.26 -5.68 11.65
CA GLY A 166 3.50 -5.59 12.89
C GLY A 166 4.22 -6.28 14.03
N SER A 167 5.54 -6.41 13.94
CA SER A 167 6.37 -6.88 15.05
C SER A 167 6.21 -5.86 16.16
N THR A 168 5.41 -6.20 17.17
CA THR A 168 5.45 -5.54 18.47
C THR A 168 6.92 -5.43 18.84
N GLU A 169 7.39 -4.23 19.16
CA GLU A 169 8.66 -4.09 19.88
C GLU A 169 8.71 -5.18 20.93
N GLN A 170 9.81 -5.93 20.91
CA GLN A 170 10.14 -6.88 21.95
C GLN A 170 10.00 -6.14 23.27
N LYS A 171 8.91 -6.41 23.99
CA LYS A 171 8.60 -5.82 25.30
C LYS A 171 9.91 -5.88 26.10
N PRO A 172 10.42 -4.76 26.65
CA PRO A 172 11.65 -4.80 27.42
C PRO A 172 11.50 -5.91 28.45
N VAL A 173 12.42 -6.88 28.42
CA VAL A 173 12.46 -7.95 29.42
C VAL A 173 12.45 -7.23 30.76
N ALA A 174 11.35 -7.38 31.50
CA ALA A 174 11.18 -6.73 32.78
C ALA A 174 12.40 -7.07 33.62
N ALA A 175 13.11 -6.03 34.08
CA ALA A 175 14.27 -6.17 34.94
C ALA A 175 13.89 -7.11 36.09
N GLU A 176 14.67 -8.19 36.21
CA GLU A 176 14.55 -9.17 37.27
C GLU A 176 14.64 -8.43 38.62
N PRO A 177 13.66 -8.58 39.52
CA PRO A 177 13.71 -7.88 40.80
C PRO A 177 14.89 -8.42 41.62
N ASP A 178 15.75 -7.48 42.02
CA ASP A 178 16.91 -7.64 42.86
C ASP A 178 16.59 -8.54 44.08
N LYS A 179 17.36 -9.63 44.24
CA LYS A 179 17.19 -10.54 45.38
C LYS A 179 17.76 -9.86 46.62
N PRO A 180 16.99 -9.69 47.72
CA PRO A 180 17.55 -9.17 48.95
C PRO A 180 18.56 -10.17 49.54
N LYS A 181 19.65 -9.61 50.06
CA LYS A 181 20.77 -10.28 50.75
C LYS A 181 20.34 -11.02 52.00
#